data_AF-A0A3M4LPB6-F1
#
_entry.id   AF-A0A3M4LPB6-F1
#
_cell.length_a   1.000
_cell.length_b   1.000
_cell.length_c   1.000
_cell.angle_alpha   90.00
_cell.angle_beta   90.00
_cell.angle_gamma   90.00
#
_symmetry.space_group_name_H-M   'P 1'
#
loop_
_entity.id
_entity.type
_entity.pdbx_description
1 polymer ?
#
loop_
_entity_poly.entity_id
_entity_poly.type
_entity_poly.pdbx_seq_one_letter_code
_entity_poly.pdbx_strand_id
1 'polypeptide(L)'
;MSSQLSPLLHLPTRQPEAAVAPHAVELSRSLNRLSRRRRQIFLLSRLDGASYAEIAAFLEVDLDKVERAMFRVLQHAYKHDGSPADFPGDLAQEQANRWYVHLQSPATTASQRIEFRHWLDADPAHLAAFQTSERLWRRLQAPASLLGSSGWHRRKRRTYLGWCLFTAFVCGLVMTAEAFS
;
A
#
# COMPACT_ATOMS: atom_id res chain seq x y z
N MET A 1 25.24 -49.87 27.99
CA MET A 1 24.84 -50.27 26.63
C MET A 1 24.47 -49.03 25.85
N SER A 2 25.13 -48.86 24.71
CA SER A 2 25.08 -47.70 23.83
C SER A 2 23.72 -47.49 23.17
N SER A 3 23.57 -46.27 22.61
CA SER A 3 22.77 -45.90 21.43
C SER A 3 21.29 -45.58 21.69
N GLN A 4 20.68 -44.52 21.15
CA GLN A 4 20.96 -43.75 19.93
C GLN A 4 20.62 -42.26 20.13
N LEU A 5 21.45 -41.39 19.57
CA LEU A 5 21.14 -40.00 19.25
C LEU A 5 20.15 -40.00 18.06
N SER A 6 19.12 -39.15 18.12
CA SER A 6 18.37 -38.74 16.92
C SER A 6 18.24 -37.23 16.95
N PRO A 7 19.06 -36.49 16.17
CA PRO A 7 18.82 -35.09 15.92
C PRO A 7 17.81 -35.01 14.78
N LEU A 8 16.53 -34.82 15.09
CA LEU A 8 15.59 -34.31 14.10
C LEU A 8 15.87 -32.82 13.92
N LEU A 9 16.94 -32.55 13.16
CA LEU A 9 17.11 -31.29 12.44
C LEU A 9 15.89 -31.16 11.53
N HIS A 10 14.87 -30.47 12.02
CA HIS A 10 13.81 -29.94 11.17
C HIS A 10 14.46 -28.90 10.26
N LEU A 11 14.93 -29.34 9.09
CA LEU A 11 15.20 -28.45 7.99
C LEU A 11 13.86 -27.77 7.70
N PRO A 12 13.76 -26.42 7.71
CA PRO A 12 12.57 -25.79 7.17
C PRO A 12 12.55 -26.18 5.69
N THR A 13 11.67 -27.13 5.34
CA THR A 13 11.27 -27.36 3.96
C THR A 13 10.93 -26.00 3.41
N ARG A 14 11.75 -25.52 2.47
CA ARG A 14 11.50 -24.34 1.66
C ARG A 14 10.09 -24.48 1.14
N GLN A 15 9.15 -23.80 1.79
CA GLN A 15 7.75 -23.85 1.46
C GLN A 15 7.68 -23.47 -0.01
N PRO A 16 7.13 -24.32 -0.90
CA PRO A 16 7.12 -24.05 -2.32
C PRO A 16 6.53 -22.66 -2.49
N GLU A 17 7.30 -21.80 -3.15
CA GLU A 17 6.96 -20.42 -3.52
C GLU A 17 5.47 -20.38 -3.84
N ALA A 18 4.67 -19.93 -2.86
CA ALA A 18 3.25 -20.16 -2.86
C ALA A 18 2.71 -19.63 -4.18
N ALA A 19 2.24 -20.55 -5.04
CA ALA A 19 1.74 -20.21 -6.36
C ALA A 19 0.82 -19.00 -6.19
N VAL A 20 1.28 -17.85 -6.71
CA VAL A 20 0.65 -16.56 -6.42
C VAL A 20 -0.80 -16.70 -6.83
N ALA A 21 -1.71 -16.62 -5.85
CA ALA A 21 -3.10 -16.94 -6.08
C ALA A 21 -3.64 -16.08 -7.25
N PRO A 22 -4.39 -16.66 -8.22
CA PRO A 22 -4.82 -15.94 -9.42
C PRO A 22 -5.50 -14.60 -9.13
N HIS A 23 -6.31 -14.54 -8.06
CA HIS A 23 -6.97 -13.32 -7.59
C HIS A 23 -5.98 -12.20 -7.20
N ALA A 24 -4.82 -12.54 -6.64
CA ALA A 24 -3.80 -11.56 -6.28
C ALA A 24 -3.12 -10.97 -7.53
N VAL A 25 -2.95 -11.78 -8.58
CA VAL A 25 -2.44 -11.30 -9.87
C VAL A 25 -3.44 -10.35 -10.54
N GLU A 26 -4.73 -10.66 -10.48
CA GLU A 26 -5.81 -9.80 -11.00
C GLU A 26 -5.90 -8.46 -10.27
N LEU A 27 -5.90 -8.49 -8.94
CA LEU A 27 -5.87 -7.27 -8.13
C LEU A 27 -4.58 -6.46 -8.36
N SER A 28 -3.43 -7.11 -8.52
CA SER A 28 -2.19 -6.42 -8.88
C SER A 28 -2.32 -5.70 -10.23
N ARG A 29 -2.87 -6.37 -11.24
CA ARG A 29 -3.14 -5.78 -12.56
C ARG A 29 -4.10 -4.60 -12.48
N SER A 30 -5.17 -4.68 -11.69
CA SER A 30 -6.10 -3.56 -11.51
C SER A 30 -5.43 -2.39 -10.82
N LEU A 31 -4.75 -2.61 -9.70
CA LEU A 31 -4.01 -1.59 -8.95
C LEU A 31 -2.90 -0.93 -9.79
N ASN A 32 -2.31 -1.63 -10.77
CA ASN A 32 -1.34 -1.05 -11.70
C ASN A 32 -1.92 0.12 -12.54
N ARG A 33 -3.26 0.18 -12.70
CA ARG A 33 -3.98 1.27 -13.36
C ARG A 33 -4.02 2.56 -12.54
N LEU A 34 -3.73 2.50 -11.23
CA LEU A 34 -3.59 3.69 -10.41
C LEU A 34 -2.32 4.47 -10.79
N SER A 35 -2.37 5.79 -10.59
CA SER A 35 -1.22 6.64 -10.82
C SER A 35 -0.02 6.19 -9.98
N ARG A 36 1.19 6.35 -10.53
CA ARG A 36 2.43 5.93 -9.85
C ARG A 36 2.55 6.50 -8.44
N ARG A 37 2.10 7.73 -8.22
CA ARG A 37 2.12 8.35 -6.89
C ARG A 37 1.20 7.66 -5.88
N ARG A 38 -0.03 7.28 -6.27
CA ARG A 38 -0.96 6.54 -5.40
C ARG A 38 -0.41 5.15 -5.08
N ARG A 39 0.17 4.48 -6.07
CA ARG A 39 0.85 3.19 -5.86
C ARG A 39 2.03 3.32 -4.90
N GLN A 40 2.81 4.39 -5.00
CA GLN A 40 3.93 4.61 -4.08
C GLN A 40 3.44 4.75 -2.63
N ILE A 41 2.42 5.57 -2.41
CA ILE A 41 1.79 5.75 -1.09
C ILE A 41 1.27 4.41 -0.55
N PHE A 42 0.54 3.66 -1.37
CA PHE A 42 0.02 2.34 -1.00
C PHE A 42 1.13 1.36 -0.62
N LEU A 43 2.21 1.28 -1.40
CA LEU A 43 3.30 0.36 -1.16
C LEU A 43 4.08 0.72 0.11
N LEU A 44 4.33 2.02 0.35
CA LEU A 44 4.97 2.48 1.59
C LEU A 44 4.14 2.12 2.82
N SER A 45 2.82 2.28 2.75
CA SER A 45 1.94 1.85 3.84
C SER A 45 1.91 0.33 4.00
N ARG A 46 1.69 -0.41 2.89
CA ARG A 46 1.37 -1.83 2.96
C ARG A 46 2.59 -2.73 3.16
N LEU A 47 3.71 -2.43 2.49
CA LEU A 47 4.92 -3.25 2.53
C LEU A 47 5.92 -2.76 3.57
N ASP A 48 6.02 -1.45 3.77
CA ASP A 48 7.00 -0.87 4.69
C ASP A 48 6.43 -0.54 6.07
N GLY A 49 5.11 -0.65 6.24
CA GLY A 49 4.44 -0.36 7.51
C GLY A 49 4.48 1.12 7.90
N ALA A 50 4.83 2.01 6.97
CA ALA A 50 4.93 3.43 7.24
C ALA A 50 3.55 4.03 7.59
N SER A 51 3.51 4.82 8.65
CA SER A 51 2.33 5.60 9.03
C SER A 51 2.04 6.70 8.01
N TYR A 52 0.81 7.22 8.00
CA TYR A 52 0.44 8.26 7.04
C TYR A 52 1.24 9.55 7.23
N ALA A 53 1.63 9.86 8.47
CA ALA A 53 2.50 10.99 8.78
C ALA A 53 3.92 10.80 8.21
N GLU A 54 4.49 9.60 8.34
CA GLU A 54 5.81 9.28 7.77
C GLU A 54 5.78 9.30 6.24
N ILE A 55 4.71 8.79 5.62
CA ILE A 55 4.53 8.84 4.17
C ILE A 55 4.41 10.29 3.70
N ALA A 56 3.60 11.11 4.38
CA ALA A 56 3.43 12.53 4.09
C ALA A 56 4.78 13.27 4.12
N ALA A 57 5.56 13.06 5.18
CA ALA A 57 6.89 13.64 5.33
C ALA A 57 7.88 13.10 4.27
N PHE A 58 7.90 11.79 4.02
CA PHE A 58 8.81 11.15 3.07
C PHE A 58 8.58 11.63 1.63
N LEU A 59 7.32 11.84 1.29
CA LEU A 59 6.88 12.23 -0.04
C LEU A 59 6.72 13.75 -0.20
N GLU A 60 6.85 14.53 0.86
CA GLU A 60 6.60 15.97 0.90
C GLU A 60 5.20 16.33 0.39
N VAL A 61 4.17 15.74 1.00
CA VAL A 61 2.75 15.99 0.69
C VAL A 61 1.93 16.10 1.97
N ASP A 62 0.76 16.72 1.86
CA ASP A 62 -0.19 16.82 2.98
C ASP A 62 -0.78 15.46 3.37
N LEU A 63 -1.11 15.31 4.66
CA LEU A 63 -1.73 14.12 5.23
C LEU A 63 -3.05 13.75 4.51
N ASP A 64 -3.92 14.73 4.26
CA ASP A 64 -5.17 14.56 3.50
C ASP A 64 -4.94 13.97 2.10
N LYS A 65 -3.78 14.23 1.49
CA LYS A 65 -3.45 13.68 0.17
C LYS A 65 -3.10 12.19 0.28
N VAL A 66 -2.46 11.78 1.37
CA VAL A 66 -2.20 10.37 1.69
C VAL A 66 -3.52 9.65 1.94
N GLU A 67 -4.38 10.19 2.80
CA GLU A 67 -5.70 9.60 3.10
C GLU A 67 -6.56 9.46 1.83
N ARG A 68 -6.68 10.51 1.03
CA ARG A 68 -7.40 10.43 -0.26
C ARG A 68 -6.80 9.39 -1.19
N ALA A 69 -5.46 9.24 -1.24
CA ALA A 69 -4.83 8.21 -2.05
C ALA A 69 -5.19 6.80 -1.55
N MET A 70 -5.15 6.58 -0.23
CA MET A 70 -5.48 5.30 0.41
C MET A 70 -6.96 4.93 0.25
N PHE A 71 -7.86 5.90 0.40
CA PHE A 71 -9.28 5.71 0.13
C PHE A 71 -9.53 5.30 -1.33
N ARG A 72 -8.84 5.93 -2.29
CA ARG A 72 -8.93 5.55 -3.71
C ARG A 72 -8.39 4.15 -3.99
N VAL A 73 -7.38 3.69 -3.25
CA VAL A 73 -6.85 2.33 -3.36
C VAL A 73 -7.91 1.32 -2.92
N LEU A 74 -8.53 1.51 -1.74
CA LEU A 74 -9.60 0.63 -1.25
C LEU A 74 -10.82 0.64 -2.17
N GLN A 75 -11.26 1.81 -2.62
CA GLN A 75 -12.37 1.93 -3.57
C GLN A 75 -12.08 1.20 -4.89
N HIS A 76 -10.85 1.33 -5.41
CA HIS A 76 -10.46 0.65 -6.64
C HIS A 76 -10.36 -0.86 -6.46
N ALA A 77 -9.77 -1.31 -5.35
CA ALA A 77 -9.66 -2.72 -5.02
C ALA A 77 -11.03 -3.36 -4.83
N TYR A 78 -11.94 -2.71 -4.08
CA TYR A 78 -13.29 -3.20 -3.84
C TYR A 78 -14.06 -3.45 -5.14
N LYS A 79 -14.03 -2.49 -6.07
CA LYS A 79 -14.66 -2.62 -7.41
C LYS A 79 -14.10 -3.78 -8.24
N HIS A 80 -12.87 -4.19 -7.98
CA HIS A 80 -12.17 -5.25 -8.71
C HIS A 80 -12.03 -6.55 -7.92
N ASP A 81 -12.56 -6.63 -6.69
CA ASP A 81 -12.50 -7.82 -5.84
C ASP A 81 -13.67 -8.79 -6.11
N GLY A 82 -14.51 -8.49 -7.11
CA GLY A 82 -15.65 -9.32 -7.50
C GLY A 82 -16.85 -9.23 -6.55
N SER A 83 -16.87 -8.25 -5.64
CA SER A 83 -18.02 -8.00 -4.76
C SER A 83 -19.18 -7.41 -5.59
N PRO A 84 -20.39 -7.97 -5.53
CA PRO A 84 -21.52 -7.50 -6.33
C PRO A 84 -21.87 -6.06 -5.96
N ALA A 85 -21.79 -5.16 -6.94
CA ALA A 85 -21.91 -3.70 -6.79
C ALA A 85 -23.36 -3.18 -6.72
N ASP A 86 -24.36 -4.07 -6.64
CA ASP A 86 -25.78 -3.71 -6.87
C ASP A 86 -26.61 -3.58 -5.58
N PHE A 87 -26.00 -3.47 -4.39
CA PHE A 87 -26.72 -3.33 -3.11
C PHE A 87 -26.53 -1.95 -2.46
N PRO A 88 -27.50 -1.46 -1.66
CA PRO A 88 -27.34 -0.31 -0.75
C PRO A 88 -26.10 -0.37 0.17
N GLY A 89 -25.44 -1.53 0.24
CA GLY A 89 -24.10 -1.72 0.78
C GLY A 89 -23.01 -0.85 0.14
N ASP A 90 -23.20 -0.24 -1.02
CA ASP A 90 -22.16 0.60 -1.65
C ASP A 90 -21.90 1.91 -0.88
N LEU A 91 -22.93 2.57 -0.35
CA LEU A 91 -22.75 3.79 0.47
C LEU A 91 -22.15 3.45 1.84
N ALA A 92 -22.62 2.37 2.46
CA ALA A 92 -22.05 1.86 3.71
C ALA A 92 -20.59 1.43 3.52
N GLN A 93 -20.27 0.79 2.39
CA GLN A 93 -18.91 0.37 2.05
C GLN A 93 -18.01 1.56 1.74
N GLU A 94 -18.52 2.60 1.08
CA GLU A 94 -17.77 3.84 0.88
C GLU A 94 -17.43 4.50 2.22
N GLN A 95 -18.41 4.64 3.11
CA GLN A 95 -18.21 5.17 4.46
C GLN A 95 -17.23 4.31 5.26
N ALA A 96 -17.36 2.99 5.21
CA ALA A 96 -16.44 2.04 5.83
C ALA A 96 -15.00 2.23 5.34
N ASN A 97 -14.81 2.38 4.02
CA ASN A 97 -13.50 2.64 3.44
C ASN A 97 -12.92 3.98 3.91
N ARG A 98 -13.74 5.02 4.08
CA ARG A 98 -13.29 6.31 4.64
C ARG A 98 -12.89 6.16 6.10
N TRP A 99 -13.73 5.53 6.93
CA TRP A 99 -13.41 5.27 8.34
C TRP A 99 -12.15 4.44 8.49
N TYR A 100 -12.00 3.39 7.69
CA TYR A 100 -10.84 2.51 7.74
C TYR A 100 -9.53 3.26 7.47
N VAL A 101 -9.52 4.16 6.49
CA VAL A 101 -8.36 5.01 6.19
C VAL A 101 -8.13 6.02 7.30
N HIS A 102 -9.18 6.72 7.74
CA HIS A 102 -9.08 7.76 8.76
C HIS A 102 -8.52 7.22 10.09
N LEU A 103 -8.93 6.01 10.48
CA LEU A 103 -8.47 5.34 11.71
C LEU A 103 -7.02 4.85 11.66
N GLN A 104 -6.39 4.77 10.48
CA GLN A 104 -4.96 4.48 10.36
C GLN A 104 -4.08 5.72 10.60
N SER A 105 -4.68 6.91 10.59
CA SER A 105 -3.98 8.15 10.85
C SER A 105 -3.70 8.30 12.36
N PRO A 106 -2.46 8.54 12.80
CA PRO A 106 -2.16 8.74 14.22
C PRO A 106 -2.83 10.01 14.80
N ALA A 107 -3.36 10.89 13.95
CA ALA A 107 -4.06 12.11 14.32
C ALA A 107 -5.55 11.90 14.68
N THR A 108 -6.08 10.65 14.68
CA THR A 108 -7.49 10.43 15.02
C THR A 108 -7.80 10.88 16.45
N THR A 109 -8.67 11.89 16.58
CA THR A 109 -9.05 12.47 17.86
C THR A 109 -10.06 11.61 18.62
N ALA A 110 -10.22 11.85 19.92
CA ALA A 110 -11.26 11.17 20.73
C ALA A 110 -12.68 11.42 20.18
N SER A 111 -12.96 12.64 19.70
CA SER A 111 -14.24 13.00 19.09
C SER A 111 -14.54 12.14 17.85
N GLN A 112 -13.55 11.96 16.97
CA GLN A 112 -13.70 11.14 15.76
C GLN A 112 -13.92 9.66 16.08
N ARG A 113 -13.37 9.16 17.20
CA ARG A 113 -13.64 7.80 17.67
C ARG A 113 -15.08 7.63 18.17
N ILE A 114 -15.65 8.67 18.78
CA ILE A 114 -17.06 8.70 19.19
C ILE A 114 -17.96 8.74 17.96
N GLU A 115 -17.64 9.57 16.96
CA GLU A 115 -18.37 9.63 15.69
C GLU A 115 -18.34 8.28 14.95
N PHE A 116 -17.18 7.62 14.91
CA PHE A 116 -17.05 6.26 14.37
C PHE A 116 -17.93 5.26 15.12
N ARG A 117 -17.98 5.33 16.45
CA ARG A 117 -18.84 4.47 17.28
C ARG A 117 -20.31 4.70 16.96
N HIS A 118 -20.75 5.95 16.90
CA HIS A 118 -22.11 6.29 16.53
C HIS A 118 -22.47 5.78 15.14
N TRP A 119 -21.55 5.89 14.18
CA TRP A 119 -21.73 5.33 12.86
C TRP A 119 -21.89 3.80 12.91
N LEU A 120 -21.03 3.08 13.65
CA LEU A 120 -21.16 1.62 13.79
C LEU A 120 -22.48 1.18 14.43
N ASP A 121 -22.97 1.92 15.43
CA ASP A 121 -24.17 1.56 16.18
C ASP A 121 -25.48 1.91 15.43
N ALA A 122 -25.41 2.76 14.40
CA ALA A 122 -26.59 3.23 13.66
C ALA A 122 -27.22 2.15 12.75
N ASP A 123 -26.41 1.23 12.20
CA ASP A 123 -26.89 0.16 11.32
C ASP A 123 -25.95 -1.06 11.37
N PRO A 124 -26.43 -2.29 11.64
CA PRO A 124 -25.61 -3.50 11.59
C PRO A 124 -24.89 -3.72 10.23
N ALA A 125 -25.39 -3.16 9.13
CA ALA A 125 -24.72 -3.18 7.84
C ALA A 125 -23.38 -2.41 7.85
N HIS A 126 -23.23 -1.39 8.69
CA HIS A 126 -21.99 -0.62 8.81
C HIS A 126 -20.84 -1.47 9.36
N LEU A 127 -21.11 -2.32 10.34
CA LEU A 127 -20.12 -3.26 10.87
C LEU A 127 -19.67 -4.26 9.79
N ALA A 128 -20.62 -4.82 9.03
CA ALA A 128 -20.31 -5.75 7.94
C ALA A 128 -19.45 -5.07 6.85
N ALA A 129 -19.77 -3.83 6.49
CA ALA A 129 -19.02 -3.03 5.54
C ALA A 129 -17.59 -2.74 6.04
N PHE A 130 -17.43 -2.38 7.32
CA PHE A 130 -16.13 -2.15 7.93
C PHE A 130 -15.25 -3.41 7.94
N GLN A 131 -15.80 -4.55 8.32
CA GLN A 131 -15.10 -5.83 8.26
C GLN A 131 -14.70 -6.22 6.83
N THR A 132 -15.50 -5.84 5.83
CA THR A 132 -15.15 -6.01 4.42
C THR A 132 -13.95 -5.16 4.03
N SER A 133 -13.89 -3.89 4.46
CA SER A 133 -12.69 -3.04 4.28
C SER A 133 -11.44 -3.66 4.90
N GLU A 134 -11.55 -4.22 6.12
CA GLU A 134 -10.44 -4.88 6.80
C GLU A 134 -9.96 -6.15 6.08
N ARG A 135 -10.89 -7.01 5.64
CA ARG A 135 -10.58 -8.21 4.86
C ARG A 135 -9.91 -7.85 3.54
N LEU A 136 -10.46 -6.86 2.83
CA LEU A 136 -9.89 -6.35 1.59
C LEU A 136 -8.47 -5.84 1.81
N TRP A 137 -8.23 -5.03 2.84
CA TRP A 137 -6.88 -4.54 3.16
C TRP A 137 -5.88 -5.65 3.46
N ARG A 138 -6.30 -6.69 4.19
CA ARG A 138 -5.45 -7.86 4.44
C ARG A 138 -5.09 -8.58 3.13
N ARG A 139 -6.08 -8.82 2.26
CA ARG A 139 -5.89 -9.45 0.94
C ARG A 139 -4.98 -8.66 0.02
N LEU A 140 -4.90 -7.34 0.20
CA LEU A 140 -4.01 -6.48 -0.59
C LEU A 140 -2.50 -6.68 -0.34
N GLN A 141 -2.08 -7.51 0.61
CA GLN A 141 -0.65 -7.81 0.85
C GLN A 141 0.02 -8.48 -0.36
N ALA A 142 -0.59 -9.55 -0.88
CA ALA A 142 -0.05 -10.29 -2.01
C ALA A 142 0.03 -9.45 -3.31
N PRO A 143 -1.00 -8.71 -3.74
CA PRO A 143 -0.86 -7.83 -4.90
C PRO A 143 0.14 -6.68 -4.66
N ALA A 144 0.27 -6.18 -3.42
CA ALA A 144 1.29 -5.19 -3.09
C ALA A 144 2.71 -5.73 -3.32
N SER A 145 3.02 -6.95 -2.89
CA SER A 145 4.35 -7.54 -3.07
C SER A 145 4.70 -7.72 -4.54
N LEU A 146 3.74 -8.12 -5.38
CA LEU A 146 3.90 -8.21 -6.83
C LEU A 146 4.24 -6.84 -7.45
N LEU A 147 3.50 -5.80 -7.07
CA LEU A 147 3.69 -4.42 -7.57
C LEU A 147 4.99 -3.77 -7.06
N GLY A 148 5.40 -4.14 -5.85
CA GLY A 148 6.54 -3.58 -5.13
C GLY A 148 7.86 -4.31 -5.37
N SER A 149 7.86 -5.40 -6.14
CA SER A 149 9.00 -6.32 -6.31
C SER A 149 10.32 -5.64 -6.71
N SER A 150 10.27 -4.57 -7.51
CA SER A 150 11.48 -3.82 -7.92
C SER A 150 11.96 -2.78 -6.90
N GLY A 151 11.30 -2.63 -5.75
CA GLY A 151 11.69 -1.70 -4.68
C GLY A 151 11.59 -0.21 -5.05
N TRP A 152 11.02 0.12 -6.22
CA TRP A 152 10.97 1.49 -6.74
C TRP A 152 10.24 2.48 -5.81
N HIS A 153 9.32 1.98 -4.97
CA HIS A 153 8.48 2.78 -4.08
C HIS A 153 9.30 3.46 -2.97
N ARG A 154 10.44 2.89 -2.57
CA ARG A 154 11.35 3.45 -1.56
C ARG A 154 12.26 4.57 -2.09
N ARG A 155 12.28 4.82 -3.40
CA ARG A 155 13.18 5.82 -3.99
C ARG A 155 12.57 7.23 -3.90
N LYS A 156 13.34 8.19 -3.37
CA LYS A 156 13.02 9.63 -3.43
C LYS A 156 13.30 10.16 -4.84
N ARG A 157 12.27 10.63 -5.54
CA ARG A 157 12.36 11.09 -6.94
C ARG A 157 13.32 12.28 -7.13
N ARG A 158 13.43 13.17 -6.12
CA ARG A 158 14.29 14.36 -6.16
C ARG A 158 15.78 14.02 -6.21
N THR A 159 16.22 13.00 -5.49
CA THR A 159 17.63 12.58 -5.49
C THR A 159 18.06 12.09 -6.87
N TYR A 160 17.18 11.38 -7.59
CA TYR A 160 17.45 10.92 -8.95
C TYR A 160 17.49 12.06 -9.98
N LEU A 161 16.58 13.04 -9.89
CA LEU A 161 16.62 14.20 -10.79
C LEU A 161 17.85 15.08 -10.53
N GLY A 162 18.20 15.33 -9.27
CA GLY A 162 19.41 16.06 -8.90
C GLY A 162 20.67 15.36 -9.41
N TRP A 163 20.73 14.04 -9.30
CA TRP A 163 21.82 13.24 -9.85
C TRP A 163 21.90 13.33 -11.38
N CYS A 164 20.78 13.18 -12.09
CA CYS A 164 20.76 13.30 -13.55
C CYS A 164 21.20 14.67 -14.04
N LEU A 165 20.74 15.75 -13.40
CA LEU A 165 21.14 17.12 -13.76
C LEU A 165 22.62 17.35 -13.48
N PHE A 166 23.14 16.86 -12.34
CA PHE A 166 24.55 16.92 -12.02
C PHE A 166 25.41 16.14 -13.04
N THR A 167 25.01 14.91 -13.40
CA THR A 167 25.73 14.14 -14.42
C THR A 167 25.67 14.80 -15.79
N ALA A 168 24.53 15.38 -16.19
CA ALA A 168 24.43 16.11 -17.46
C ALA A 168 25.32 17.35 -17.47
N PHE A 169 25.40 18.07 -16.34
CA PHE A 169 26.29 19.22 -16.16
C PHE A 169 27.77 18.81 -16.25
N VAL A 170 28.19 17.75 -15.55
CA VAL A 170 29.57 17.23 -15.60
C VAL A 170 29.93 16.75 -17.01
N CYS A 171 29.04 16.00 -17.69
CA CYS A 171 29.26 15.60 -19.08
C CYS A 171 29.37 16.81 -20.02
N GLY A 172 28.56 17.85 -19.80
CA GLY A 172 28.66 19.11 -20.54
C GLY A 172 30.02 19.80 -20.36
N LEU A 173 30.51 19.87 -19.11
CA LEU A 173 31.83 20.45 -18.80
C LEU A 173 32.98 19.69 -19.45
N VAL A 174 32.94 18.36 -19.44
CA VAL A 174 33.95 17.52 -20.11
C VAL A 174 33.92 17.72 -21.63
N MET A 175 32.74 17.79 -22.25
CA MET A 175 32.64 18.09 -23.68
C MET A 175 33.15 19.49 -24.04
N THR A 176 32.95 20.49 -23.18
CA THR A 176 33.52 21.81 -23.42
C THR A 176 35.04 21.81 -23.27
N ALA A 177 35.61 21.08 -22.31
CA ALA A 177 37.07 21.04 -22.12
C ALA A 177 37.82 20.40 -23.31
N GLU A 178 37.27 19.36 -23.93
CA GLU A 178 37.83 18.71 -25.12
C GLU A 178 37.73 19.57 -26.39
N ALA A 179 36.80 20.52 -26.46
CA ALA A 179 36.65 21.41 -27.62
C ALA A 179 37.62 22.60 -27.64
N PHE A 180 38.34 22.85 -26.54
CA PHE A 180 39.29 23.96 -26.38
C PHE A 180 40.75 23.50 -26.23
N SER A 181 41.04 22.20 -26.41
CA SER A 181 42.41 21.66 -26.49
C SER A 181 42.75 21.22 -27.90
#